data_AF-A0A1I3B0K7-F1
#
_entry.id   AF-A0A1I3B0K7-F1
#
_cell.length_a   1.000
_cell.length_b   1.000
_cell.length_c   1.000
_cell.angle_alpha   90.00
_cell.angle_beta   90.00
_cell.angle_gamma   90.00
#
_symmetry.space_group_name_H-M   'P 1'
#
loop_
_entity.id
_entity.type
_entity.pdbx_description
1 polymer ?
#
loop_
_entity_poly.entity_id
_entity_poly.type
_entity_poly.pdbx_seq_one_letter_code
_entity_poly.pdbx_strand_id
1 'polypeptide(L)'
;MTGLRAWKFERRQLRFAAGFALLASCSACATRGNIEVLESQLRTQESVIRTYERDLEKLRGDLKLSQKEMDLMRTALAGQGTQVAYEETSSSLARAQELVFNSLLTGAQNLDSSAGDERFHALFYPCDAQGEVVKLSGVIELEAIDPSRPAADKTIGRWEYTAEQVRGLWHAGFLASGYQIDETWQRAPIGSKVVLLARLTTTDGRRFEATHTISLVPQAGTGGEPEKLPSAPAAQAIQPASYEVPETRKVPDPEPWEMGTPQALPRPTRTVEAPSPAPAAVPRKEQPPVVPTKDARPFPGAIKTSDNWTDAEIPAWR
;
A
#
# COMPACT_ATOMS: atom_id res chain seq x y z
N MET A 1 90.79 -11.01 -24.53
CA MET A 1 90.00 -12.24 -24.29
C MET A 1 88.56 -11.84 -24.06
N THR A 2 87.87 -11.71 -25.18
CA THR A 2 86.48 -11.32 -25.37
C THR A 2 85.66 -12.59 -25.58
N GLY A 3 84.50 -12.73 -24.95
CA GLY A 3 83.62 -13.84 -25.32
C GLY A 3 82.43 -14.11 -24.41
N LEU A 4 81.26 -14.11 -25.03
CA LEU A 4 80.07 -14.91 -24.67
C LEU A 4 79.27 -14.49 -23.42
N ARG A 5 78.59 -13.34 -23.42
CA ARG A 5 77.33 -13.17 -22.63
C ARG A 5 76.27 -12.26 -23.26
N ALA A 6 76.17 -12.16 -24.60
CA ALA A 6 75.27 -11.19 -25.24
C ALA A 6 74.24 -11.77 -26.24
N TRP A 7 73.84 -13.05 -26.14
CA TRP A 7 73.01 -13.66 -27.19
C TRP A 7 71.75 -14.44 -26.76
N LYS A 8 71.33 -14.38 -25.49
CA LYS A 8 70.14 -15.11 -25.02
C LYS A 8 68.91 -14.26 -24.69
N PHE A 9 68.97 -12.93 -24.79
CA PHE A 9 67.85 -12.08 -24.36
C PHE A 9 66.88 -11.64 -25.49
N GLU A 10 67.28 -11.70 -26.76
CA GLU A 10 66.44 -11.17 -27.87
C GLU A 10 65.39 -12.15 -28.43
N ARG A 11 65.51 -13.47 -28.24
CA ARG A 11 64.53 -14.42 -28.80
C ARG A 11 63.26 -14.61 -27.97
N ARG A 12 63.19 -14.12 -26.74
CA ARG A 12 61.97 -14.18 -25.91
C ARG A 12 61.01 -13.02 -26.18
N GLN A 13 61.50 -11.84 -26.56
CA GLN A 13 60.66 -10.65 -26.78
C GLN A 13 59.79 -10.75 -28.04
N LEU A 14 60.26 -11.40 -29.12
CA LEU A 14 59.46 -11.53 -30.35
C LEU A 14 58.28 -12.51 -30.27
N ARG A 15 58.25 -13.45 -29.31
CA ARG A 15 57.12 -14.36 -29.14
C ARG A 15 55.96 -13.77 -28.33
N PHE A 16 56.21 -12.77 -27.49
CA PHE A 16 55.14 -12.09 -26.73
C PHE A 16 54.40 -11.03 -27.56
N ALA A 17 55.07 -10.35 -28.50
CA ALA A 17 54.43 -9.33 -29.34
C ALA A 17 53.40 -9.91 -30.32
N ALA A 18 53.62 -11.11 -30.87
CA ALA A 18 52.68 -11.76 -31.79
C ALA A 18 51.43 -12.33 -31.10
N GLY A 19 51.52 -12.71 -29.81
CA GLY A 19 50.38 -13.20 -29.03
C GLY A 19 49.38 -12.09 -28.65
N PHE A 20 49.86 -10.87 -28.43
CA PHE A 20 49.01 -9.74 -28.02
C PHE A 20 48.17 -9.17 -29.18
N ALA A 21 48.69 -9.21 -30.41
CA ALA A 21 47.95 -8.75 -31.60
C ALA A 21 46.76 -9.68 -31.95
N LEU A 22 46.87 -10.98 -31.67
CA LEU A 22 45.80 -11.96 -31.94
C LEU A 22 44.71 -11.94 -30.87
N LEU A 23 45.05 -11.61 -29.62
CA LEU A 23 44.08 -11.41 -28.53
C LEU A 23 43.29 -10.10 -28.64
N ALA A 24 43.87 -9.04 -29.22
CA ALA A 24 43.16 -7.78 -29.43
C ALA A 24 42.09 -7.86 -30.54
N SER A 25 42.26 -8.76 -31.53
CA SER A 25 41.30 -8.90 -32.63
C SER A 25 40.06 -9.73 -32.25
N CYS A 26 40.18 -10.68 -31.33
CA CYS A 26 39.04 -11.49 -30.86
C CYS A 26 38.11 -10.75 -29.87
N SER A 27 38.58 -9.68 -29.22
CA SER A 27 37.75 -8.88 -28.29
C SER A 27 36.82 -7.88 -28.99
N ALA A 28 37.00 -7.63 -30.29
CA ALA A 28 36.20 -6.65 -31.05
C ALA A 28 34.90 -7.25 -31.66
N CYS A 29 34.78 -8.58 -31.72
CA CYS A 29 33.57 -9.23 -32.24
C CYS A 29 32.51 -9.51 -31.17
N ALA A 30 32.87 -9.48 -29.88
CA ALA A 30 31.93 -9.73 -28.78
C ALA A 30 31.11 -8.49 -28.36
N THR A 31 31.52 -7.28 -28.77
CA THR A 31 30.83 -6.03 -28.39
C THR A 31 29.68 -5.63 -29.30
N ARG A 32 29.59 -6.14 -30.55
CA ARG A 32 28.49 -5.79 -31.46
C ARG A 32 27.14 -6.39 -31.06
N GLY A 33 27.13 -7.64 -30.59
CA GLY A 33 25.88 -8.30 -30.17
C GLY A 33 25.20 -7.64 -28.97
N ASN A 34 25.99 -7.11 -28.02
CA ASN A 34 25.44 -6.41 -26.86
C ASN A 34 24.81 -5.05 -27.22
N ILE A 35 25.27 -4.38 -28.27
CA ILE A 35 24.70 -3.10 -28.71
C ILE A 35 23.31 -3.33 -29.31
N GLU A 36 23.13 -4.36 -30.14
CA GLU A 36 21.84 -4.68 -30.75
C GLU A 36 20.80 -5.08 -29.70
N VAL A 37 21.21 -5.83 -28.66
CA VAL A 37 20.32 -6.17 -27.54
C VAL A 37 19.91 -4.92 -26.76
N LEU A 38 20.86 -4.06 -26.41
CA LEU A 38 20.57 -2.81 -25.69
C LEU A 38 19.67 -1.87 -26.51
N GLU A 39 19.93 -1.75 -27.81
CA GLU A 39 19.10 -0.94 -28.70
C GLU A 39 17.68 -1.49 -28.81
N SER A 40 17.54 -2.82 -28.93
CA SER A 40 16.23 -3.46 -28.96
C SER A 40 15.44 -3.21 -27.67
N GLN A 41 16.12 -3.32 -26.51
CA GLN A 41 15.51 -3.10 -25.20
C GLN A 41 15.10 -1.63 -25.03
N LEU A 42 15.91 -0.69 -25.51
CA LEU A 42 15.59 0.73 -25.49
C LEU A 42 14.35 1.04 -26.34
N ARG A 43 14.24 0.49 -27.55
CA ARG A 43 13.04 0.62 -28.38
C ARG A 43 11.79 0.02 -27.72
N THR A 44 11.94 -1.13 -27.04
CA THR A 44 10.85 -1.71 -26.26
C THR A 44 10.42 -0.78 -25.13
N GLN A 45 11.36 -0.23 -24.36
CA GLN A 45 11.04 0.71 -23.28
C GLN A 45 10.36 1.98 -23.79
N GLU A 46 10.84 2.56 -24.90
CA GLU A 46 10.20 3.73 -25.51
C GLU A 46 8.76 3.43 -25.95
N SER A 47 8.50 2.25 -26.50
CA SER A 47 7.14 1.84 -26.91
C SER A 47 6.18 1.70 -25.73
N VAL A 48 6.70 1.22 -24.60
CA VAL A 48 5.96 1.08 -23.34
C VAL A 48 5.62 2.46 -22.78
N ILE A 49 6.58 3.39 -22.75
CA ILE A 49 6.36 4.78 -22.30
C ILE A 49 5.24 5.45 -23.10
N ARG A 50 5.29 5.38 -24.43
CA ARG A 50 4.24 5.96 -25.30
C ARG A 50 2.86 5.32 -25.11
N THR A 51 2.82 4.07 -24.64
CA THR A 51 1.55 3.39 -24.36
C THR A 51 0.97 3.90 -23.05
N TYR A 52 1.78 3.99 -21.99
CA TYR A 52 1.34 4.56 -20.72
C TYR A 52 0.91 6.02 -20.84
N GLU A 53 1.59 6.83 -21.66
CA GLU A 53 1.18 8.23 -21.90
C GLU A 53 -0.23 8.31 -22.51
N ARG A 54 -0.53 7.46 -23.50
CA ARG A 54 -1.86 7.38 -24.12
C ARG A 54 -2.93 6.93 -23.13
N ASP A 55 -2.59 5.94 -22.29
CA ASP A 55 -3.51 5.43 -21.27
C ASP A 55 -3.84 6.49 -20.22
N LEU A 56 -2.83 7.26 -19.76
CA LEU A 56 -3.03 8.36 -18.82
C LEU A 56 -3.90 9.48 -19.42
N GLU A 57 -3.69 9.82 -20.69
CA GLU A 57 -4.52 10.82 -21.36
C GLU A 57 -5.96 10.35 -21.51
N LYS A 58 -6.17 9.08 -21.85
CA LYS A 58 -7.50 8.45 -21.91
C LYS A 58 -8.20 8.51 -20.55
N LEU A 59 -7.55 8.06 -19.48
CA LEU A 59 -8.13 8.06 -18.12
C LEU A 59 -8.46 9.48 -17.64
N ARG A 60 -7.60 10.46 -17.94
CA ARG A 60 -7.89 11.88 -17.64
C ARG A 60 -9.09 12.40 -18.43
N GLY A 61 -9.26 11.96 -19.66
CA GLY A 61 -10.44 12.23 -20.48
C GLY A 61 -11.71 11.68 -19.84
N ASP A 62 -11.69 10.41 -19.45
CA ASP A 62 -12.83 9.70 -18.85
C ASP A 62 -13.24 10.33 -17.51
N LEU A 63 -12.29 10.70 -16.65
CA LEU A 63 -12.59 11.41 -15.40
C LEU A 63 -13.26 12.76 -15.65
N LYS A 64 -12.79 13.53 -16.62
CA LYS A 64 -13.41 14.82 -16.97
C LYS A 64 -14.82 14.65 -17.52
N LEU A 65 -15.10 13.58 -18.26
CA LEU A 65 -16.44 13.28 -18.75
C LEU A 65 -17.37 12.92 -17.60
N SER A 66 -16.95 12.03 -16.71
CA SER A 66 -17.74 11.62 -15.54
C SER A 66 -18.03 12.80 -14.60
N GLN A 67 -17.06 13.70 -14.38
CA GLN A 67 -17.27 14.92 -13.60
C GLN A 67 -18.34 15.83 -14.22
N LYS A 68 -18.29 16.03 -15.54
CA LYS A 68 -19.32 16.81 -16.24
C LYS A 68 -20.70 16.17 -16.14
N GLU A 69 -20.80 14.85 -16.23
CA GLU A 69 -22.06 14.12 -16.04
C GLU A 69 -22.61 14.33 -14.63
N MET A 70 -21.77 14.23 -13.60
CA MET A 70 -22.17 14.52 -12.21
C MET A 70 -22.65 15.95 -12.02
N ASP A 71 -21.96 16.94 -12.59
CA ASP A 71 -22.35 18.35 -12.50
C ASP A 71 -23.70 18.61 -13.18
N LEU A 72 -23.97 17.94 -14.31
CA LEU A 72 -25.26 17.98 -14.98
C LEU A 72 -26.38 17.36 -14.14
N MET A 73 -26.13 16.19 -13.52
CA MET A 73 -27.11 15.57 -12.62
C MET A 73 -27.38 16.45 -11.39
N ARG A 74 -26.34 17.04 -10.81
CA ARG A 74 -26.44 17.91 -9.63
C ARG A 74 -27.24 19.17 -9.94
N THR A 75 -27.00 19.80 -11.09
CA THR A 75 -27.76 20.99 -11.51
C THR A 75 -29.23 20.66 -11.83
N ALA A 76 -29.51 19.51 -12.42
CA ALA A 76 -30.88 19.04 -12.66
C ALA A 76 -31.66 18.83 -11.34
N LEU A 77 -31.03 18.18 -10.35
CA LEU A 77 -31.64 17.96 -9.03
C LEU A 77 -31.84 19.27 -8.24
N ALA A 78 -30.88 20.20 -8.31
CA ALA A 78 -30.99 21.51 -7.68
C ALA A 78 -32.16 22.33 -8.24
N GLY A 79 -32.42 22.24 -9.55
CA GLY A 79 -33.59 22.86 -10.19
C GLY A 79 -34.93 22.26 -9.76
N GLN A 80 -34.94 21.02 -9.27
CA GLN A 80 -36.14 20.29 -8.86
C GLN A 80 -36.52 20.50 -7.38
N GLY A 81 -35.84 21.41 -6.67
CA GLY A 81 -36.24 21.89 -5.33
C GLY A 81 -36.21 20.84 -4.21
N THR A 82 -35.72 19.63 -4.47
CA THR A 82 -35.62 18.57 -3.47
C THR A 82 -34.31 18.73 -2.73
N GLN A 83 -34.37 19.35 -1.54
CA GLN A 83 -33.24 19.40 -0.62
C GLN A 83 -32.93 17.99 -0.11
N VAL A 84 -32.10 17.26 -0.85
CA VAL A 84 -31.38 16.09 -0.32
C VAL A 84 -30.23 16.62 0.52
N ALA A 85 -30.58 17.20 1.66
CA ALA A 85 -29.62 17.70 2.64
C ALA A 85 -29.41 16.63 3.70
N TYR A 86 -28.14 16.28 3.91
CA TYR A 86 -27.51 15.74 5.14
C TYR A 86 -26.85 14.36 5.05
N GLU A 87 -27.32 13.40 4.24
CA GLU A 87 -26.62 12.11 4.10
C GLU A 87 -25.43 12.16 3.13
N GLU A 88 -25.49 12.98 2.07
CA GLU A 88 -24.40 13.02 1.10
C GLU A 88 -23.12 13.69 1.63
N THR A 89 -23.24 14.60 2.61
CA THR A 89 -22.09 15.32 3.15
C THR A 89 -21.25 14.44 4.10
N SER A 90 -21.87 13.49 4.81
CA SER A 90 -21.15 12.50 5.62
C SER A 90 -20.48 11.41 4.75
N SER A 91 -20.98 11.14 3.55
CA SER A 91 -20.28 10.31 2.56
C SER A 91 -19.09 11.00 1.89
N SER A 92 -18.99 12.34 1.95
CA SER A 92 -17.84 13.10 1.42
C SER A 92 -16.68 13.27 2.41
N LEU A 93 -16.90 12.96 3.69
CA LEU A 93 -15.85 12.90 4.70
C LEU A 93 -15.16 11.53 4.59
N ALA A 94 -13.97 11.52 3.96
CA ALA A 94 -13.01 10.42 3.83
C ALA A 94 -13.47 9.09 4.48
N ARG A 95 -14.15 8.26 3.69
CA ARG A 95 -14.72 7.01 4.20
C ARG A 95 -13.63 5.94 4.22
N ALA A 96 -13.00 5.75 5.38
CA ALA A 96 -12.20 4.55 5.58
C ALA A 96 -13.06 3.30 5.33
N GLN A 97 -12.46 2.35 4.63
CA GLN A 97 -13.07 1.07 4.25
C GLN A 97 -12.33 -0.10 4.89
N GLU A 98 -11.00 0.02 5.01
CA GLU A 98 -10.15 -1.05 5.51
C GLU A 98 -9.14 -0.52 6.52
N LEU A 99 -8.64 -1.41 7.41
CA LEU A 99 -7.52 -1.16 8.29
C LEU A 99 -6.36 -2.05 7.84
N VAL A 100 -5.17 -1.48 7.63
CA VAL A 100 -4.01 -2.18 7.08
C VAL A 100 -2.79 -2.01 7.96
N PHE A 101 -2.04 -3.09 8.18
CA PHE A 101 -0.73 -3.03 8.85
C PHE A 101 0.38 -2.77 7.85
N ASN A 102 1.33 -1.91 8.22
CA ASN A 102 2.58 -1.78 7.49
C ASN A 102 3.52 -2.92 7.87
N SER A 103 3.71 -3.88 6.97
CA SER A 103 4.55 -5.05 7.23
C SER A 103 6.04 -4.75 7.40
N LEU A 104 6.53 -3.62 6.87
CA LEU A 104 7.94 -3.24 6.97
C LEU A 104 8.25 -2.52 8.28
N LEU A 105 7.26 -1.81 8.82
CA LEU A 105 7.39 -1.03 10.06
C LEU A 105 6.67 -1.67 11.24
N THR A 106 6.16 -2.90 11.08
CA THR A 106 5.59 -3.70 12.16
C THR A 106 6.52 -4.88 12.43
N GLY A 107 6.96 -5.03 13.67
CA GLY A 107 7.91 -6.07 14.05
C GLY A 107 8.16 -6.13 15.55
N ALA A 108 8.80 -7.21 15.99
CA ALA A 108 9.26 -7.32 17.35
C ALA A 108 10.67 -6.73 17.49
N GLN A 109 11.03 -6.30 18.70
CA GLN A 109 12.35 -5.77 18.97
C GLN A 109 12.88 -6.26 20.31
N ASN A 110 14.14 -6.67 20.26
CA ASN A 110 14.97 -7.00 21.40
C ASN A 110 15.66 -5.75 21.96
N LEU A 111 15.54 -5.51 23.26
CA LEU A 111 16.08 -4.35 23.96
C LEU A 111 17.35 -4.65 24.75
N ASP A 112 17.50 -5.86 25.28
CA ASP A 112 18.49 -6.20 26.31
C ASP A 112 19.61 -7.13 25.81
N SER A 113 19.63 -7.45 24.50
CA SER A 113 20.55 -8.40 23.87
C SER A 113 20.44 -9.84 24.39
N SER A 114 19.46 -10.13 25.24
CA SER A 114 19.14 -11.49 25.68
C SER A 114 18.38 -12.24 24.58
N ALA A 115 18.34 -13.56 24.62
CA ALA A 115 17.55 -14.30 23.63
C ALA A 115 16.05 -14.07 23.88
N GLY A 116 15.37 -13.43 22.92
CA GLY A 116 13.96 -13.06 23.00
C GLY A 116 13.71 -11.69 22.38
N ASP A 117 12.44 -11.38 22.13
CA ASP A 117 12.00 -10.02 21.84
C ASP A 117 11.10 -9.55 23.00
N GLU A 118 11.43 -8.42 23.64
CA GLU A 118 10.73 -7.92 24.83
C GLU A 118 9.59 -6.95 24.49
N ARG A 119 9.67 -6.31 23.32
CA ARG A 119 8.68 -5.34 22.86
C ARG A 119 8.28 -5.58 21.41
N PHE A 120 7.20 -4.93 21.01
CA PHE A 120 6.83 -4.86 19.61
C PHE A 120 6.51 -3.43 19.20
N HIS A 121 6.72 -3.23 17.91
CA HIS A 121 6.34 -2.05 17.20
C HIS A 121 5.24 -2.40 16.21
N ALA A 122 4.12 -1.70 16.26
CA ALA A 122 3.02 -1.85 15.32
C ALA A 122 2.70 -0.52 14.67
N LEU A 123 2.68 -0.52 13.34
CA LEU A 123 2.22 0.61 12.55
C LEU A 123 1.07 0.15 11.66
N PHE A 124 -0.10 0.74 11.86
CA PHE A 124 -1.27 0.47 11.02
C PHE A 124 -2.04 1.75 10.73
N TYR A 125 -2.79 1.75 9.65
CA TYR A 125 -3.53 2.91 9.19
C TYR A 125 -4.82 2.49 8.47
N PRO A 126 -5.91 3.25 8.64
CA PRO A 126 -7.11 3.03 7.87
C PRO A 126 -6.95 3.62 6.47
N CYS A 127 -7.43 2.88 5.48
CA CYS A 127 -7.41 3.28 4.08
C CYS A 127 -8.84 3.51 3.58
N ASP A 128 -9.03 4.45 2.65
CA ASP A 128 -10.27 4.57 1.90
C ASP A 128 -10.37 3.52 0.77
N ALA A 129 -11.41 3.63 -0.07
CA ALA A 129 -11.63 2.71 -1.18
C ALA A 129 -10.55 2.79 -2.28
N GLN A 130 -9.75 3.85 -2.29
CA GLN A 130 -8.66 4.08 -3.24
C GLN A 130 -7.30 3.63 -2.67
N GLY A 131 -7.26 3.17 -1.42
CA GLY A 131 -6.03 2.81 -0.72
C GLY A 131 -5.29 4.02 -0.14
N GLU A 132 -5.91 5.20 -0.12
CA GLU A 132 -5.32 6.39 0.46
C GLU A 132 -5.49 6.38 1.99
N VAL A 133 -4.44 6.81 2.68
CA VAL A 133 -4.40 6.81 4.15
C VAL A 133 -5.31 7.91 4.69
N VAL A 134 -6.27 7.52 5.53
CA VAL A 134 -7.21 8.45 6.17
C VAL A 134 -6.91 8.54 7.66
N LYS A 135 -6.86 9.77 8.19
CA LYS A 135 -6.76 9.97 9.64
C LYS A 135 -8.15 9.92 10.27
N LEU A 136 -8.37 8.96 11.16
CA LEU A 136 -9.62 8.83 11.90
C LEU A 136 -9.44 9.10 13.39
N SER A 137 -10.54 9.40 14.07
CA SER A 137 -10.59 9.43 15.54
C SER A 137 -11.49 8.30 16.01
N GLY A 138 -11.09 7.62 17.08
CA GLY A 138 -11.80 6.45 17.56
C GLY A 138 -11.05 5.74 18.67
N VAL A 139 -11.64 4.66 19.19
CA VAL A 139 -11.01 3.77 20.16
C VAL A 139 -10.23 2.70 19.40
N ILE A 140 -8.99 2.46 19.79
CA ILE A 140 -8.16 1.38 19.24
C ILE A 140 -8.02 0.30 20.30
N GLU A 141 -8.35 -0.94 19.93
CA GLU A 141 -8.01 -2.13 20.70
C GLU A 141 -6.94 -2.92 19.93
N LEU A 142 -5.86 -3.26 20.59
CA LEU A 142 -4.81 -4.11 20.05
C LEU A 142 -4.68 -5.37 20.90
N GLU A 143 -4.68 -6.52 20.26
CA GLU A 143 -4.53 -7.82 20.92
C GLU A 143 -3.37 -8.60 20.29
N ALA A 144 -2.54 -9.21 21.12
CA ALA A 144 -1.46 -10.09 20.68
C ALA A 144 -1.76 -11.53 21.06
N ILE A 145 -1.68 -12.44 20.10
CA ILE A 145 -2.10 -13.83 20.21
C ILE A 145 -0.94 -14.77 19.83
N ASP A 146 -0.55 -15.68 20.72
CA ASP A 146 0.43 -16.74 20.46
C ASP A 146 -0.31 -18.02 20.03
N PRO A 147 -0.24 -18.43 18.76
CA PRO A 147 -0.86 -19.67 18.30
C PRO A 147 -0.24 -20.93 18.91
N SER A 148 0.95 -20.85 19.51
CA SER A 148 1.66 -21.99 20.10
C SER A 148 1.15 -22.33 21.51
N ARG A 149 0.34 -21.46 22.12
CA ARG A 149 -0.26 -21.64 23.44
C ARG A 149 -1.64 -22.31 23.35
N PRO A 150 -2.06 -23.04 24.39
CA PRO A 150 -3.43 -23.59 24.47
C PRO A 150 -4.47 -22.47 24.47
N ALA A 151 -5.69 -22.77 24.00
CA ALA A 151 -6.73 -21.77 23.72
C ALA A 151 -7.08 -20.86 24.92
N ALA A 152 -6.98 -21.36 26.16
CA ALA A 152 -7.25 -20.58 27.37
C ALA A 152 -6.22 -19.48 27.64
N ASP A 153 -4.99 -19.63 27.13
CA ASP A 153 -3.84 -18.73 27.37
C ASP A 153 -3.25 -18.17 26.07
N LYS A 154 -4.05 -18.18 24.99
CA LYS A 154 -3.59 -17.78 23.66
C LYS A 154 -3.28 -16.29 23.58
N THR A 155 -4.03 -15.47 24.31
CA THR A 155 -3.83 -14.02 24.36
C THR A 155 -2.66 -13.69 25.30
N ILE A 156 -1.66 -13.05 24.72
CA ILE A 156 -0.42 -12.63 25.39
C ILE A 156 -0.60 -11.28 26.06
N GLY A 157 -1.32 -10.38 25.40
CA GLY A 157 -1.57 -9.03 25.88
C GLY A 157 -2.71 -8.36 25.12
N ARG A 158 -3.35 -7.42 25.81
CA ARG A 158 -4.39 -6.54 25.26
C ARG A 158 -4.12 -5.11 25.70
N TRP A 159 -4.19 -4.20 24.74
CA TRP A 159 -4.04 -2.77 24.94
C TRP A 159 -5.27 -2.06 24.37
N GLU A 160 -5.74 -1.04 25.07
CA GLU A 160 -6.89 -0.22 24.68
C GLU A 160 -6.50 1.25 24.77
N TYR A 161 -6.78 2.00 23.71
CA TYR A 161 -6.47 3.42 23.61
C TYR A 161 -7.74 4.20 23.34
N THR A 162 -7.98 5.22 24.16
CA THR A 162 -9.12 6.12 24.02
C THR A 162 -8.95 7.05 22.81
N ALA A 163 -10.05 7.64 22.33
CA ALA A 163 -10.02 8.56 21.19
C ALA A 163 -9.06 9.75 21.37
N GLU A 164 -8.82 10.17 22.61
CA GLU A 164 -7.85 11.25 22.91
C GLU A 164 -6.41 10.75 22.78
N GLN A 165 -6.10 9.56 23.30
CA GLN A 165 -4.78 8.94 23.19
C GLN A 165 -4.43 8.62 21.73
N VAL A 166 -5.39 8.09 20.96
CA VAL A 166 -5.23 7.72 19.56
C VAL A 166 -4.81 8.91 18.69
N ARG A 167 -5.23 10.14 19.03
CA ARG A 167 -4.77 11.35 18.32
C ARG A 167 -3.27 11.60 18.48
N GLY A 168 -2.72 11.27 19.65
CA GLY A 168 -1.29 11.37 19.95
C GLY A 168 -0.45 10.26 19.32
N LEU A 169 -1.06 9.10 19.06
CA LEU A 169 -0.39 7.97 18.38
C LEU A 169 -0.23 8.17 16.88
N TRP A 170 -0.91 9.16 16.28
CA TRP A 170 -0.80 9.41 14.84
C TRP A 170 0.57 9.97 14.48
N HIS A 171 1.35 9.17 13.75
CA HIS A 171 2.60 9.57 13.16
C HIS A 171 2.40 9.93 11.68
N ALA A 172 2.99 11.05 11.25
CA ALA A 172 3.03 11.49 9.85
C ALA A 172 4.49 11.67 9.44
N GLY A 173 5.12 10.58 8.99
CA GLY A 173 6.53 10.54 8.61
C GLY A 173 6.73 10.50 7.09
N PHE A 174 7.99 10.66 6.67
CA PHE A 174 8.39 10.55 5.26
C PHE A 174 8.20 9.13 4.70
N LEU A 175 8.41 8.09 5.52
CA LEU A 175 8.30 6.70 5.10
C LEU A 175 6.86 6.18 5.12
N ALA A 176 6.07 6.58 6.13
CA ALA A 176 4.69 6.15 6.30
C ALA A 176 3.93 7.10 7.23
N SER A 177 2.60 7.10 7.09
CA SER A 177 1.68 7.76 8.02
C SER A 177 0.72 6.73 8.61
N GLY A 178 0.45 6.81 9.91
CA GLY A 178 -0.43 5.85 10.60
C GLY A 178 -0.38 5.96 12.12
N TYR A 179 -1.08 5.06 12.80
CA TYR A 179 -1.00 4.94 14.27
C TYR A 179 0.18 4.08 14.64
N GLN A 180 1.11 4.66 15.38
CA GLN A 180 2.33 4.03 15.83
C GLN A 180 2.18 3.61 17.29
N ILE A 181 2.32 2.32 17.56
CA ILE A 181 2.22 1.73 18.90
C ILE A 181 3.54 1.02 19.20
N ASP A 182 4.15 1.37 20.32
CA ASP A 182 5.36 0.74 20.85
C ASP A 182 5.06 0.31 22.27
N GLU A 183 4.92 -1.00 22.47
CA GLU A 183 4.49 -1.59 23.74
C GLU A 183 5.34 -2.80 24.09
N THR A 184 5.50 -3.03 25.39
CA THR A 184 6.17 -4.22 25.91
C THR A 184 5.19 -5.38 26.03
N TRP A 185 5.67 -6.60 25.83
CA TRP A 185 4.82 -7.78 25.99
C TRP A 185 4.39 -7.92 27.45
N GLN A 186 3.08 -7.97 27.72
CA GLN A 186 2.55 -8.25 29.07
C GLN A 186 2.94 -9.67 29.55
N ARG A 187 3.13 -10.59 28.61
CA ARG A 187 3.56 -11.96 28.84
C ARG A 187 4.56 -12.34 27.74
N ALA A 188 5.63 -13.06 28.06
CA ALA A 188 6.60 -13.44 27.04
C ALA A 188 5.98 -14.44 26.03
N PRO A 189 6.12 -14.21 24.70
CA PRO A 189 5.73 -15.20 23.70
C PRO A 189 6.61 -16.46 23.81
N ILE A 190 6.02 -17.63 23.57
CA ILE A 190 6.77 -18.91 23.55
C ILE A 190 7.05 -19.32 22.10
N GLY A 191 6.10 -19.05 21.20
CA GLY A 191 6.23 -19.32 19.78
C GLY A 191 7.17 -18.37 19.05
N SER A 192 7.62 -18.80 17.87
CA SER A 192 8.33 -17.96 16.90
C SER A 192 7.38 -17.08 16.06
N LYS A 193 6.07 -17.18 16.27
CA LYS A 193 5.06 -16.41 15.54
C LYS A 193 4.04 -15.86 16.51
N VAL A 194 3.71 -14.58 16.38
CA VAL A 194 2.63 -13.93 17.11
C VAL A 194 1.72 -13.22 16.13
N VAL A 195 0.42 -13.29 16.39
CA VAL A 195 -0.62 -12.66 15.59
C VAL A 195 -1.11 -11.42 16.32
N LEU A 196 -0.95 -10.26 15.69
CA LEU A 196 -1.49 -8.98 16.15
C LEU A 196 -2.85 -8.75 15.51
N LEU A 197 -3.86 -8.46 16.33
CA LEU A 197 -5.20 -8.08 15.91
C LEU A 197 -5.45 -6.64 16.34
N ALA A 198 -5.53 -5.72 15.38
CA ALA A 198 -5.92 -4.34 15.64
C ALA A 198 -7.38 -4.14 15.29
N ARG A 199 -8.09 -3.41 16.14
CA ARG A 199 -9.48 -3.04 15.95
C ARG A 199 -9.65 -1.55 16.21
N LEU A 200 -10.19 -0.83 15.24
CA LEU A 200 -10.51 0.59 15.33
C LEU A 200 -12.02 0.77 15.34
N THR A 201 -12.55 1.36 16.41
CA THR A 201 -13.95 1.78 16.48
C THR A 201 -14.03 3.30 16.39
N THR A 202 -14.51 3.80 15.26
CA THR A 202 -14.68 5.25 15.01
C THR A 202 -15.75 5.86 15.90
N THR A 203 -15.73 7.19 16.04
CA THR A 203 -16.78 7.96 16.73
C THR A 203 -18.17 7.74 16.15
N ASP A 204 -18.25 7.36 14.87
CA ASP A 204 -19.51 7.07 14.16
C ASP A 204 -20.04 5.66 14.45
N GLY A 205 -19.34 4.87 15.28
CA GLY A 205 -19.68 3.48 15.61
C GLY A 205 -19.22 2.45 14.58
N ARG A 206 -18.59 2.85 13.47
CA ARG A 206 -18.01 1.91 12.50
C ARG A 206 -16.78 1.23 13.10
N ARG A 207 -16.65 -0.07 12.84
CA ARG A 207 -15.58 -0.92 13.35
C ARG A 207 -14.76 -1.47 12.18
N PHE A 208 -13.45 -1.36 12.28
CA PHE A 208 -12.49 -1.91 11.33
C PHE A 208 -11.56 -2.85 12.07
N GLU A 209 -11.22 -3.97 11.45
CA GLU A 209 -10.34 -4.97 12.04
C GLU A 209 -9.26 -5.36 11.03
N ALA A 210 -8.04 -5.57 11.53
CA ALA A 210 -6.90 -5.99 10.74
C ALA A 210 -6.11 -7.02 11.53
N THR A 211 -5.49 -7.97 10.83
CA THR A 211 -4.64 -8.99 11.46
C THR A 211 -3.29 -9.03 10.77
N HIS A 212 -2.21 -9.10 11.55
CA HIS A 212 -0.86 -9.21 11.04
C HIS A 212 -0.06 -10.24 11.84
N THR A 213 0.80 -11.01 11.18
CA THR A 213 1.65 -12.01 11.84
C THR A 213 3.08 -11.52 11.87
N ILE A 214 3.65 -11.39 13.07
CA ILE A 214 5.05 -11.07 13.28
C ILE A 214 5.85 -12.34 13.57
N SER A 215 7.10 -12.38 13.11
CA SER A 215 8.04 -13.45 13.42
C SER A 215 8.95 -13.01 14.56
N LEU A 216 9.14 -13.86 15.55
CA LEU A 216 9.91 -13.62 16.77
C LEU A 216 11.16 -14.50 16.78
N VAL A 217 12.20 -14.03 17.46
CA VAL A 217 13.32 -14.89 17.83
C VAL A 217 12.95 -15.65 19.11
N PRO A 218 12.83 -17.00 19.08
CA PRO A 218 12.44 -17.76 20.25
C PRO A 218 13.51 -17.63 21.35
N GLN A 219 13.06 -17.47 22.60
CA GLN A 219 13.97 -17.46 23.74
C GLN A 219 14.73 -18.80 23.80
N ALA A 220 16.06 -18.73 23.80
CA ALA A 220 16.95 -19.88 23.89
C ALA A 220 16.80 -20.53 25.28
N GLY A 221 15.79 -21.37 25.44
CA GLY A 221 15.50 -22.05 26.70
C GLY A 221 14.12 -22.70 26.79
N THR A 222 13.18 -22.35 25.92
CA THR A 222 11.81 -22.91 25.94
C THR A 222 11.52 -23.86 24.76
N GLY A 223 12.48 -24.08 23.88
CA GLY A 223 12.41 -25.11 22.84
C GLY A 223 12.92 -26.43 23.39
N GLY A 224 12.04 -27.43 23.45
CA GLY A 224 12.46 -28.83 23.54
C GLY A 224 13.56 -29.10 22.52
N GLU A 225 14.48 -29.99 22.92
CA GLU A 225 15.58 -30.51 22.11
C GLU A 225 15.15 -30.57 20.65
N PRO A 226 15.83 -29.87 19.72
CA PRO A 226 15.55 -30.03 18.31
C PRO A 226 15.70 -31.53 18.07
N GLU A 227 14.57 -32.19 17.76
CA GLU A 227 14.55 -33.58 17.34
C GLU A 227 15.67 -33.68 16.31
N LYS A 228 16.77 -34.31 16.73
CA LYS A 228 17.94 -34.54 15.90
C LYS A 228 17.36 -35.20 14.66
N LEU A 229 17.20 -34.42 13.60
CA LEU A 229 16.99 -34.95 12.27
C LEU A 229 18.04 -36.05 12.15
N PRO A 230 17.63 -37.33 12.00
CA PRO A 230 18.58 -38.42 11.90
C PRO A 230 19.56 -38.02 10.82
N SER A 231 20.83 -37.98 11.21
CA SER A 231 21.93 -37.56 10.37
C SER A 231 21.73 -38.18 9.00
N ALA A 232 21.56 -37.33 7.99
CA ALA A 232 21.37 -37.77 6.62
C ALA A 232 22.40 -38.88 6.34
N PRO A 233 21.97 -40.06 5.86
CA PRO A 233 22.92 -41.11 5.52
C PRO A 233 23.95 -40.52 4.56
N ALA A 234 25.22 -40.78 4.89
CA ALA A 234 26.38 -40.31 4.15
C ALA A 234 26.11 -40.30 2.65
N ALA A 235 26.36 -39.15 2.03
CA ALA A 235 26.22 -38.90 0.61
C ALA A 235 26.67 -40.12 -0.20
N GLN A 236 25.72 -40.93 -0.65
CA GLN A 236 25.96 -41.84 -1.75
C GLN A 236 26.17 -40.93 -2.95
N ALA A 237 27.36 -41.05 -3.56
CA ALA A 237 27.71 -40.37 -4.78
C ALA A 237 26.55 -40.50 -5.77
N ILE A 238 25.92 -39.36 -6.08
CA ILE A 238 24.89 -39.26 -7.10
C ILE A 238 25.57 -39.68 -8.40
N GLN A 239 25.30 -40.91 -8.84
CA GLN A 239 25.57 -41.29 -10.21
C GLN A 239 24.72 -40.36 -11.08
N PRO A 240 25.27 -39.80 -12.18
CA PRO A 240 24.49 -38.96 -13.08
C PRO A 240 23.34 -39.80 -13.63
N ALA A 241 22.14 -39.54 -13.14
CA ALA A 241 20.92 -40.08 -13.73
C ALA A 241 20.87 -39.56 -15.17
N SER A 242 20.95 -40.49 -16.12
CA SER A 242 20.57 -40.24 -17.50
C SER A 242 19.15 -39.72 -17.49
N TYR A 243 18.98 -38.43 -17.78
CA TYR A 243 17.68 -37.86 -18.03
C TYR A 243 17.24 -38.37 -19.40
N GLU A 244 16.41 -39.39 -19.43
CA GLU A 244 15.57 -39.62 -20.60
C GLU A 244 14.67 -38.40 -20.73
N VAL A 245 14.96 -37.58 -21.75
CA VAL A 245 14.11 -36.48 -22.18
C VAL A 245 12.74 -37.08 -22.50
N PRO A 246 11.68 -36.78 -21.73
CA PRO A 246 10.35 -37.28 -22.08
C PRO A 246 9.98 -36.72 -23.44
N GLU A 247 9.65 -37.63 -24.37
CA GLU A 247 9.14 -37.32 -25.69
C GLU A 247 8.08 -36.22 -25.60
N THR A 248 8.27 -35.21 -26.43
CA THR A 248 7.37 -34.08 -26.66
C THR A 248 5.93 -34.57 -26.76
N ARG A 249 5.15 -34.33 -25.70
CA ARG A 249 3.70 -34.49 -25.72
C ARG A 249 3.16 -33.55 -26.80
N LYS A 250 2.69 -34.12 -27.92
CA LYS A 250 1.99 -33.39 -28.98
C LYS A 250 0.86 -32.59 -28.32
N VAL A 251 1.02 -31.27 -28.29
CA VAL A 251 -0.06 -30.34 -27.97
C VAL A 251 -1.10 -30.51 -29.08
N PRO A 252 -2.35 -30.90 -28.76
CA PRO A 252 -3.42 -30.93 -29.75
C PRO A 252 -3.58 -29.53 -30.34
N ASP A 253 -3.71 -29.47 -31.67
CA ASP A 253 -4.00 -28.21 -32.35
C ASP A 253 -5.20 -27.52 -31.69
N PRO A 254 -5.13 -26.21 -31.41
CA PRO A 254 -6.25 -25.48 -30.83
C PRO A 254 -7.44 -25.55 -31.79
N GLU A 255 -8.56 -26.09 -31.32
CA GLU A 255 -9.81 -26.03 -32.06
C GLU A 255 -10.12 -24.58 -32.45
N PRO A 256 -10.63 -24.35 -33.66
CA PRO A 256 -11.10 -23.02 -34.06
C PRO A 256 -12.20 -22.61 -33.08
N TRP A 257 -11.95 -21.52 -32.36
CA TRP A 257 -12.96 -20.86 -31.56
C TRP A 257 -14.10 -20.45 -32.51
N GLU A 258 -15.20 -21.20 -32.47
CA GLU A 258 -16.41 -20.81 -33.17
C GLU A 258 -16.87 -19.48 -32.58
N MET A 259 -16.82 -18.42 -33.39
CA MET A 259 -17.46 -17.16 -33.07
C MET A 259 -18.96 -17.40 -32.92
N GLY A 260 -19.38 -17.64 -31.68
CA GLY A 260 -20.77 -17.65 -31.30
C GLY A 260 -21.43 -16.35 -31.75
N THR A 261 -22.34 -16.48 -32.71
CA THR A 261 -23.19 -15.42 -33.23
C THR A 261 -23.77 -14.61 -32.06
N PRO A 262 -23.66 -13.27 -32.03
CA PRO A 262 -24.18 -12.47 -30.94
C PRO A 262 -25.70 -12.66 -30.83
N GLN A 263 -26.12 -13.32 -29.74
CA GLN A 263 -27.53 -13.51 -29.42
C GLN A 263 -28.11 -12.14 -29.07
N ALA A 264 -29.00 -11.65 -29.94
CA ALA A 264 -29.69 -10.38 -29.76
C ALA A 264 -30.50 -10.41 -28.46
N LEU A 265 -30.08 -9.63 -27.47
CA LEU A 265 -30.85 -9.42 -26.25
C LEU A 265 -32.22 -8.82 -26.58
N PRO A 266 -33.33 -9.32 -25.99
CA PRO A 266 -34.64 -8.74 -26.19
C PRO A 266 -34.67 -7.30 -25.66
N ARG A 267 -35.02 -6.35 -26.54
CA ARG A 267 -35.27 -4.96 -26.14
C ARG A 267 -36.44 -4.92 -25.16
N PRO A 268 -36.30 -4.34 -23.96
CA PRO A 268 -37.46 -4.06 -23.12
C PRO A 268 -38.32 -3.00 -23.80
N THR A 269 -39.53 -3.39 -24.18
CA THR A 269 -40.60 -2.49 -24.64
C THR A 269 -41.00 -1.61 -23.46
N ARG A 270 -40.36 -0.45 -23.32
CA ARG A 270 -40.77 0.56 -22.35
C ARG A 270 -42.02 1.26 -22.88
N THR A 271 -43.19 0.81 -22.40
CA THR A 271 -44.45 1.53 -22.55
C THR A 271 -44.28 2.90 -21.90
N VAL A 272 -44.23 3.95 -22.73
CA VAL A 272 -44.24 5.34 -22.28
C VAL A 272 -45.68 5.67 -21.94
N GLU A 273 -46.03 5.55 -20.65
CA GLU A 273 -47.25 6.10 -20.09
C GLU A 273 -47.06 7.62 -19.96
N ALA A 274 -47.85 8.37 -20.73
CA ALA A 274 -47.79 9.82 -20.76
C ALA A 274 -48.22 10.40 -19.40
N PRO A 275 -47.44 11.30 -18.78
CA PRO A 275 -47.85 11.93 -17.54
C PRO A 275 -49.04 12.87 -17.78
N SER A 276 -50.09 12.62 -16.99
CA SER A 276 -51.31 13.42 -16.88
C SER A 276 -50.98 14.90 -16.58
N PRO A 277 -51.68 15.88 -17.18
CA PRO A 277 -51.40 17.30 -16.96
C PRO A 277 -51.74 17.70 -15.51
N ALA A 278 -50.75 18.28 -14.83
CA ALA A 278 -50.87 18.80 -13.47
C ALA A 278 -51.91 19.95 -13.36
N PRO A 279 -52.62 20.06 -12.23
CA PRO A 279 -53.59 21.13 -11.99
C PRO A 279 -52.94 22.51 -11.83
N ALA A 280 -53.70 23.53 -12.24
CA ALA A 280 -53.32 24.94 -12.32
C ALA A 280 -52.69 25.50 -11.03
N ALA A 281 -51.62 26.28 -11.23
CA ALA A 281 -50.90 27.02 -10.21
C ALA A 281 -51.81 27.99 -9.45
N VAL A 282 -51.79 27.89 -8.12
CA VAL A 282 -52.36 28.88 -7.21
C VAL A 282 -51.38 30.06 -7.12
N PRO A 283 -51.82 31.32 -7.24
CA PRO A 283 -50.94 32.49 -7.13
C PRO A 283 -50.37 32.60 -5.71
N ARG A 284 -49.05 32.43 -5.60
CA ARG A 284 -48.28 32.64 -4.38
C ARG A 284 -48.23 34.14 -4.08
N LYS A 285 -48.89 34.58 -3.01
CA LYS A 285 -48.77 35.95 -2.50
C LYS A 285 -47.30 36.25 -2.19
N GLU A 286 -46.77 37.29 -2.83
CA GLU A 286 -45.46 37.86 -2.54
C GLU A 286 -45.41 38.29 -1.08
N GLN A 287 -44.50 37.67 -0.32
CA GLN A 287 -44.18 38.07 1.04
C GLN A 287 -42.96 39.00 0.95
N PRO A 288 -43.05 40.26 1.42
CA PRO A 288 -41.95 41.21 1.31
C PRO A 288 -40.73 40.75 2.13
N PRO A 289 -39.51 41.11 1.72
CA PRO A 289 -38.28 40.71 2.40
C PRO A 289 -38.23 41.32 3.80
N VAL A 290 -38.14 40.45 4.81
CA VAL A 290 -37.87 40.83 6.19
C VAL A 290 -36.40 41.24 6.27
N VAL A 291 -36.15 42.54 6.38
CA VAL A 291 -34.84 43.11 6.69
C VAL A 291 -34.50 42.74 8.15
N PRO A 292 -33.38 42.03 8.43
CA PRO A 292 -33.00 41.74 9.79
C PRO A 292 -32.58 43.03 10.51
N THR A 293 -33.35 43.41 11.53
CA THR A 293 -33.05 44.52 12.43
C THR A 293 -31.79 44.21 13.22
N LYS A 294 -30.91 45.21 13.27
CA LYS A 294 -29.57 45.20 13.87
C LYS A 294 -29.66 45.32 15.40
N ASP A 295 -30.25 44.32 16.05
CA ASP A 295 -30.19 44.20 17.52
C ASP A 295 -28.99 43.32 17.89
N ALA A 296 -27.91 44.01 18.22
CA ALA A 296 -26.68 43.46 18.76
C ALA A 296 -26.99 42.67 20.04
N ARG A 297 -26.85 41.35 19.98
CA ARG A 297 -26.76 40.53 21.19
C ARG A 297 -25.44 40.88 21.89
N PRO A 298 -25.45 41.20 23.20
CA PRO A 298 -24.22 41.29 23.96
C PRO A 298 -23.55 39.92 23.98
N PHE A 299 -22.36 39.82 23.37
CA PHE A 299 -21.52 38.64 23.48
C PHE A 299 -21.14 38.42 24.95
N PRO A 300 -21.46 37.27 25.55
CA PRO A 300 -21.03 36.97 26.91
C PRO A 300 -19.55 36.56 26.90
N GLY A 301 -18.73 37.31 27.62
CA GLY A 301 -17.39 36.88 28.03
C GLY A 301 -16.29 37.06 26.97
N ALA A 302 -15.31 37.90 27.31
CA ALA A 302 -14.13 38.17 26.52
C ALA A 302 -13.30 36.90 26.31
N ILE A 303 -13.49 36.23 25.16
CA ILE A 303 -12.53 35.27 24.65
C ILE A 303 -11.39 36.09 24.05
N LYS A 304 -10.21 36.07 24.68
CA LYS A 304 -8.98 36.65 24.12
C LYS A 304 -8.67 35.90 22.81
N THR A 305 -9.01 36.50 21.67
CA THR A 305 -8.50 36.07 20.36
C THR A 305 -7.10 36.67 20.13
N SER A 306 -6.32 36.10 19.21
CA SER A 306 -4.92 36.47 18.93
C SER A 306 -4.71 37.94 18.57
N ASP A 307 -5.78 38.65 18.21
CA ASP A 307 -5.72 40.03 17.73
C ASP A 307 -5.59 41.07 18.85
N ASN A 308 -5.60 40.64 20.12
CA ASN A 308 -5.46 41.50 21.31
C ASN A 308 -4.12 41.37 22.04
N TRP A 309 -3.07 40.83 21.40
CA TRP A 309 -1.73 40.78 22.00
C TRP A 309 -1.05 42.16 21.92
N THR A 310 -0.71 42.72 23.07
CA THR A 310 0.15 43.90 23.18
C THR A 310 1.60 43.46 23.39
N ASP A 311 2.57 44.21 22.84
CA ASP A 311 4.02 43.92 22.89
C ASP A 311 4.59 43.72 24.30
N ALA A 312 3.85 44.06 25.35
CA ALA A 312 4.23 43.84 26.74
C ALA A 312 4.14 42.36 27.21
N GLU A 313 3.44 41.48 26.48
CA GLU A 313 3.29 40.06 26.84
C GLU A 313 4.33 39.14 26.17
N ILE A 314 5.26 39.66 25.36
CA ILE A 314 6.30 38.85 24.70
C ILE A 314 7.48 38.65 25.67
N PRO A 315 7.76 37.41 26.14
CA PRO A 315 8.89 37.16 27.02
C PRO A 315 10.20 37.42 26.27
N ALA A 316 10.97 38.40 26.76
CA ALA A 316 12.33 38.64 26.30
C ALA A 316 13.22 37.48 26.76
N TRP A 317 13.74 36.73 25.80
CA TRP A 317 14.77 35.72 26.04
C TRP A 317 16.04 36.44 26.47
N ARG A 318 16.49 36.19 27.71
CA ARG A 318 17.80 36.60 28.23
C ARG A 318 18.80 35.47 28.09
#